data_AF-A0A533RUG3-F1
#
_entry.id   AF-A0A533RUG3-F1
#
_cell.length_a   1.000
_cell.length_b   1.000
_cell.length_c   1.000
_cell.angle_alpha   90.00
_cell.angle_beta   90.00
_cell.angle_gamma   90.00
#
_symmetry.space_group_name_H-M   'P 1'
#
loop_
_entity.id
_entity.type
_entity.pdbx_description
1 polymer ?
#
loop_
_entity_poly.entity_id
_entity_poly.type
_entity_poly.pdbx_seq_one_letter_code
_entity_poly.pdbx_strand_id
1 'polypeptide(L)'
;MEVGRAFSAPFKDPKWFQKALLGVVFAWIPLVNLAVVGWGMEYLRRVANGRDEELPGWDAFGDYWARGLGFSVAAAIYYLPAGLIFLFFTLSGSAAGGMMAQGALNSGYTDPTSALGALGAALSGMATGLMVAGLFALVVSVLM
;
A
#
# COMPACT_ATOMS: atom_id res chain seq x y z
N MET A 1 -9.66 -7.89 -28.17
CA MET A 1 -10.46 -7.59 -26.96
C MET A 1 -10.12 -8.62 -25.89
N GLU A 2 -9.05 -8.38 -25.12
CA GLU A 2 -8.55 -9.30 -24.07
C GLU A 2 -9.16 -9.00 -22.69
N VAL A 3 -9.59 -7.74 -22.47
CA VAL A 3 -10.12 -7.27 -21.17
C VAL A 3 -11.47 -7.93 -20.84
N GLY A 4 -12.38 -8.06 -21.81
CA GLY A 4 -13.66 -8.77 -21.61
C GLY A 4 -13.47 -10.24 -21.23
N ARG A 5 -12.41 -10.88 -21.74
CA ARG A 5 -12.07 -12.27 -21.43
C ARG A 5 -11.62 -12.43 -19.97
N ALA A 6 -10.86 -11.48 -19.44
CA ALA A 6 -10.40 -11.46 -18.05
C ALA A 6 -11.54 -11.26 -17.03
N PHE A 7 -12.59 -10.52 -17.39
CA PHE A 7 -13.78 -10.35 -16.54
C PHE A 7 -14.74 -11.54 -16.60
N SER A 8 -14.82 -12.25 -17.73
CA SER A 8 -15.67 -13.46 -17.86
C SER A 8 -14.99 -14.74 -17.37
N ALA A 9 -13.66 -14.79 -17.33
CA ALA A 9 -12.85 -15.94 -16.89
C ALA A 9 -13.23 -16.49 -15.50
N PRO A 10 -13.39 -15.69 -14.43
CA PRO A 10 -13.74 -16.24 -13.14
C PRO A 10 -15.14 -16.87 -13.16
N PHE A 11 -16.08 -16.38 -13.97
CA PHE A 11 -17.44 -16.93 -14.06
C PHE A 11 -17.54 -18.23 -14.87
N LYS A 12 -16.46 -18.67 -15.53
CA LYS A 12 -16.43 -19.95 -16.28
C LYS A 12 -16.32 -21.17 -15.35
N ASP A 13 -15.76 -21.01 -14.15
CA ASP A 13 -15.57 -22.10 -13.20
C ASP A 13 -16.82 -22.26 -12.31
N PRO A 14 -17.53 -23.40 -12.29
CA PRO A 14 -18.73 -23.58 -11.48
C PRO A 14 -18.51 -23.40 -9.96
N LYS A 15 -17.27 -23.48 -9.46
CA LYS A 15 -16.91 -23.26 -8.05
C LYS A 15 -16.28 -21.89 -7.79
N TRP A 16 -16.36 -20.96 -8.76
CA TRP A 16 -15.75 -19.64 -8.65
C TRP A 16 -16.16 -18.88 -7.40
N PHE A 17 -17.45 -18.93 -7.07
CA PHE A 17 -18.00 -18.25 -5.91
C PHE A 17 -17.42 -18.79 -4.60
N GLN A 18 -17.27 -20.11 -4.47
CA GLN A 18 -16.66 -20.73 -3.29
C GLN A 18 -15.18 -20.33 -3.13
N LYS A 19 -14.42 -20.35 -4.23
CA LYS A 19 -13.00 -19.98 -4.23
C LYS A 19 -12.79 -18.49 -3.91
N ALA A 20 -13.63 -17.62 -4.50
CA ALA A 20 -13.62 -16.19 -4.23
C ALA A 20 -14.04 -15.86 -2.79
N LEU A 21 -15.06 -16.54 -2.27
CA LEU A 21 -15.52 -16.36 -0.89
C LEU A 21 -14.43 -16.75 0.12
N LEU A 22 -13.71 -17.86 -0.11
CA LEU A 22 -12.54 -18.19 0.71
C LEU A 22 -11.45 -17.11 0.62
N GLY A 23 -11.20 -16.57 -0.57
CA GLY A 23 -10.26 -15.46 -0.75
C GLY A 23 -10.65 -14.22 0.04
N VAL A 24 -11.93 -13.88 0.07
CA VAL A 24 -12.45 -12.79 0.91
C VAL A 24 -12.26 -13.10 2.39
N VAL A 25 -12.62 -14.30 2.85
CA VAL A 25 -12.43 -14.72 4.25
C VAL A 25 -10.96 -14.64 4.67
N PHE A 26 -10.05 -15.10 3.80
CA PHE A 26 -8.62 -15.03 4.04
C PHE A 26 -8.06 -13.60 4.01
N ALA A 27 -8.65 -12.71 3.19
CA ALA A 27 -8.25 -11.29 3.17
C ALA A 27 -8.60 -10.56 4.48
N TRP A 28 -9.64 -11.00 5.19
CA TRP A 28 -10.05 -10.44 6.47
C TRP A 28 -9.15 -10.87 7.62
N ILE A 29 -8.40 -11.97 7.47
CA ILE A 29 -7.46 -12.44 8.47
C ILE A 29 -6.11 -11.76 8.20
N PRO A 30 -5.61 -10.90 9.12
CA PRO A 30 -4.29 -10.29 8.97
C PRO A 30 -3.20 -11.36 8.82
N LEU A 31 -2.13 -11.07 8.06
CA LEU A 31 -1.03 -11.99 7.71
C LEU A 31 -1.42 -13.10 6.72
N VAL A 32 -2.64 -13.62 6.79
CA VAL A 32 -3.19 -14.58 5.82
C VAL A 32 -3.59 -13.89 4.52
N ASN A 33 -3.89 -12.60 4.58
CA ASN A 33 -4.12 -11.74 3.41
C ASN A 33 -2.98 -11.78 2.37
N LEU A 34 -1.74 -12.07 2.79
CA LEU A 34 -0.60 -12.24 1.89
C LEU A 34 -0.79 -13.43 0.93
N ALA A 35 -1.41 -14.52 1.40
CA ALA A 35 -1.72 -15.66 0.54
C ALA A 35 -2.73 -15.28 -0.55
N VAL A 36 -3.62 -14.34 -0.29
CA VAL A 36 -4.57 -13.82 -1.29
C VAL A 36 -3.83 -13.07 -2.40
N VAL A 37 -2.79 -12.31 -2.05
CA VAL A 37 -1.92 -11.62 -3.03
C VAL A 37 -1.19 -12.65 -3.90
N GLY A 38 -0.62 -13.69 -3.29
CA GLY A 38 0.05 -14.77 -4.03
C GLY A 38 -0.91 -15.57 -4.93
N TRP A 39 -2.15 -15.81 -4.48
CA TRP A 39 -3.20 -16.46 -5.26
C TRP A 39 -3.61 -15.62 -6.47
N GLY A 40 -3.76 -14.29 -6.30
CA GLY A 40 -4.05 -13.36 -7.38
C GLY A 40 -2.95 -13.33 -8.46
N MET A 41 -1.67 -13.40 -8.05
CA MET A 41 -0.54 -13.47 -8.98
C MET A 41 -0.52 -14.78 -9.79
N GLU A 42 -0.89 -15.91 -9.18
CA GLU A 42 -1.02 -17.18 -9.91
C GLU A 42 -2.19 -17.13 -10.90
N TYR A 43 -3.33 -16.52 -10.52
CA TYR A 43 -4.44 -16.28 -11.43
C TYR A 43 -4.01 -15.43 -12.64
N LEU A 44 -3.35 -14.29 -12.41
CA LEU A 44 -2.80 -13.43 -13.46
C LEU A 44 -1.85 -14.21 -14.39
N ARG A 45 -0.98 -15.05 -13.82
CA ARG A 45 -0.06 -15.90 -14.59
C ARG A 45 -0.79 -16.94 -15.44
N ARG A 46 -1.89 -17.53 -14.94
CA ARG A 46 -2.71 -18.48 -15.71
C ARG A 46 -3.43 -17.79 -16.86
N VAL A 47 -4.00 -16.62 -16.62
CA VAL A 47 -4.64 -15.79 -17.66
C VAL A 47 -3.64 -15.38 -18.74
N ALA A 48 -2.43 -14.95 -18.35
CA ALA A 48 -1.36 -14.59 -19.28
C ALA A 48 -0.88 -15.78 -20.14
N ASN A 49 -0.99 -17.00 -19.63
CA ASN A 49 -0.66 -18.23 -20.35
C ASN A 49 -1.85 -18.86 -21.10
N GLY A 50 -2.99 -18.16 -21.19
CA GLY A 50 -4.19 -18.68 -21.85
C GLY A 50 -4.84 -19.88 -21.15
N ARG A 51 -4.56 -20.07 -19.84
CA ARG A 51 -5.18 -21.09 -18.98
C ARG A 51 -6.27 -20.46 -18.11
N ASP A 52 -7.22 -19.78 -18.75
CA ASP A 52 -8.32 -19.05 -18.11
C ASP A 52 -9.57 -19.90 -17.82
N GLU A 53 -9.51 -21.22 -18.02
CA GLU A 53 -10.64 -22.13 -17.82
C GLU A 53 -10.91 -22.48 -16.35
N GLU A 54 -9.88 -22.48 -15.49
CA GLU A 54 -10.03 -22.90 -14.08
C GLU A 54 -9.32 -21.97 -13.10
N LEU A 55 -10.07 -21.46 -12.12
CA LEU A 55 -9.51 -20.64 -11.02
C LEU A 55 -8.55 -21.49 -10.17
N PRO A 56 -7.42 -20.94 -9.70
CA PRO A 56 -6.53 -21.66 -8.81
C PRO A 56 -7.28 -22.12 -7.56
N GLY A 57 -7.18 -23.42 -7.23
CA GLY A 57 -7.65 -23.94 -5.95
C GLY A 57 -6.79 -23.42 -4.79
N TRP A 58 -7.31 -23.55 -3.56
CA TRP A 58 -6.60 -23.20 -2.32
C TRP A 58 -5.68 -24.33 -1.81
N ASP A 59 -5.54 -25.40 -2.58
CA ASP A 59 -4.78 -26.62 -2.22
C ASP A 59 -3.29 -26.32 -1.98
N ALA A 60 -2.75 -25.32 -2.67
CA ALA A 60 -1.37 -24.84 -2.54
C ALA A 60 -1.26 -23.57 -1.67
N PHE A 61 -2.05 -23.46 -0.60
CA PHE A 61 -2.08 -22.28 0.28
C PHE A 61 -0.69 -21.84 0.75
N GLY A 62 0.17 -22.78 1.16
CA GLY A 62 1.53 -22.50 1.64
C GLY A 62 2.40 -21.81 0.59
N ASP A 63 2.30 -22.25 -0.68
CA ASP A 63 3.04 -21.64 -1.80
C ASP A 63 2.53 -20.22 -2.09
N TYR A 64 1.21 -20.00 -2.04
CA TYR A 64 0.66 -18.66 -2.23
C TYR A 64 1.08 -17.71 -1.11
N TRP A 65 1.12 -18.21 0.13
CA TRP A 65 1.59 -17.43 1.27
C TRP A 65 3.07 -17.06 1.12
N ALA A 66 3.93 -18.01 0.76
CA ALA A 66 5.36 -17.77 0.54
C ALA A 66 5.61 -16.77 -0.61
N ARG A 67 4.89 -16.90 -1.72
CA ARG A 67 4.97 -15.95 -2.84
C ARG A 67 4.44 -14.57 -2.48
N GLY A 68 3.33 -14.51 -1.74
CA GLY A 68 2.76 -13.26 -1.22
C GLY A 68 3.72 -12.56 -0.28
N LEU A 69 4.33 -13.28 0.66
CA LEU A 69 5.36 -12.78 1.55
C LEU A 69 6.57 -12.26 0.76
N GLY A 70 7.07 -13.03 -0.20
CA GLY A 70 8.19 -12.61 -1.05
C GLY A 70 7.89 -11.32 -1.82
N PHE A 71 6.68 -11.20 -2.37
CA PHE A 71 6.23 -9.97 -3.03
C PHE A 71 6.11 -8.81 -2.04
N SER A 72 5.55 -9.02 -0.85
CA SER A 72 5.43 -7.97 0.18
C SER A 72 6.78 -7.49 0.69
N VAL A 73 7.75 -8.39 0.86
CA VAL A 73 9.13 -8.02 1.23
C VAL A 73 9.80 -7.23 0.11
N ALA A 74 9.67 -7.69 -1.14
CA ALA A 74 10.17 -6.95 -2.29
C ALA A 74 9.55 -5.56 -2.40
N ALA A 75 8.22 -5.45 -2.23
CA ALA A 75 7.51 -4.18 -2.20
C ALA A 75 7.96 -3.29 -1.04
N ALA A 76 8.17 -3.85 0.15
CA ALA A 76 8.66 -3.09 1.31
C ALA A 76 10.06 -2.51 1.06
N ILE A 77 10.99 -3.30 0.52
CA ILE A 77 12.34 -2.85 0.15
C ILE A 77 12.26 -1.75 -0.93
N TYR A 78 11.36 -1.92 -1.89
CA TYR A 78 11.18 -1.00 -3.00
C TYR A 78 10.56 0.34 -2.58
N TYR A 79 9.59 0.33 -1.67
CA TYR A 79 8.99 1.55 -1.11
C TYR A 79 9.79 2.16 0.03
N LEU A 80 10.85 1.50 0.50
CA LEU A 80 11.71 1.97 1.59
C LEU A 80 12.28 3.38 1.32
N PRO A 81 12.82 3.70 0.13
CA PRO A 81 13.30 5.05 -0.17
C PRO A 81 12.19 6.11 -0.11
N ALA A 82 11.00 5.78 -0.63
CA ALA A 82 9.84 6.67 -0.57
C ALA A 82 9.43 6.94 0.89
N GLY A 83 9.44 5.89 1.73
CA GLY A 83 9.16 5.98 3.16
C GLY A 83 10.18 6.83 3.91
N LEU A 84 11.47 6.72 3.59
CA LEU A 84 12.52 7.55 4.18
C LEU A 84 12.35 9.02 3.82
N ILE A 85 12.03 9.33 2.57
CA ILE A 85 11.75 10.70 2.12
C ILE A 85 10.53 11.26 2.86
N PHE A 86 9.44 10.48 2.93
CA PHE A 86 8.24 10.86 3.68
C PHE A 86 8.54 11.14 5.17
N LEU A 87 9.29 10.25 5.81
CA LEU A 87 9.70 10.39 7.21
C LEU A 87 10.53 11.65 7.42
N PHE A 88 11.50 11.91 6.54
CA PHE A 88 12.39 13.07 6.64
C PHE A 88 11.61 14.40 6.60
N PHE A 89 10.68 14.56 5.65
CA PHE A 89 9.88 15.78 5.54
C PHE A 89 8.88 15.94 6.69
N THR A 90 8.30 14.83 7.16
CA THR A 90 7.37 14.83 8.30
C THR A 90 8.09 15.22 9.60
N LEU A 91 9.26 14.63 9.86
CA LEU A 91 10.08 14.98 11.02
C LEU A 91 10.56 16.43 10.96
N SER A 92 10.95 16.92 9.78
CA SER A 92 11.40 18.31 9.60
C SER A 92 10.28 19.31 9.89
N GLY A 93 9.08 19.10 9.35
CA GLY A 93 7.92 19.97 9.64
C GLY A 93 7.48 19.90 11.09
N SER A 94 7.52 18.71 11.69
CA SER A 94 7.18 18.51 13.11
C SER A 94 8.19 19.16 14.05
N ALA A 95 9.49 19.10 13.72
CA ALA A 95 10.55 19.78 14.45
C ALA A 95 10.40 21.31 14.35
N ALA A 96 10.13 21.85 13.15
CA ALA A 96 9.87 23.27 12.96
C ALA A 96 8.64 23.73 13.78
N GLY A 97 7.55 22.98 13.73
CA GLY A 97 6.35 23.25 14.54
C GLY A 97 6.63 23.19 16.05
N GLY A 98 7.40 22.19 16.50
CA GLY A 98 7.81 22.05 17.89
C GLY A 98 8.67 23.22 18.39
N MET A 99 9.60 23.71 17.57
CA MET A 99 10.42 24.88 17.90
C MET A 99 9.58 26.16 18.01
N MET A 100 8.59 26.34 17.13
CA MET A 100 7.66 27.48 17.18
C MET A 100 6.78 27.43 18.43
N ALA A 101 6.24 26.26 18.78
CA ALA A 101 5.46 26.06 19.99
C ALA A 101 6.30 26.35 21.25
N GLN A 102 7.54 25.85 21.30
CA GLN A 102 8.44 26.09 22.44
C GLN A 102 8.82 27.58 22.58
N GLY A 103 9.04 28.29 21.47
CA GLY A 103 9.34 29.72 21.49
C GLY A 103 8.18 30.58 22.04
N ALA A 104 6.94 30.21 21.70
CA ALA A 104 5.74 30.88 22.21
C ALA A 104 5.58 30.69 23.73
N LEU A 105 5.78 29.46 24.22
CA LEU A 105 5.77 29.14 25.64
C LEU A 105 6.83 29.94 26.43
N ASN A 106 8.05 30.02 25.91
CA ASN A 106 9.15 30.74 26.56
C ASN A 106 8.93 32.26 26.60
N SER A 107 8.15 32.81 25.67
CA SER A 107 7.88 34.25 25.56
C SER A 107 6.67 34.70 26.38
N GLY A 108 5.97 33.78 27.05
CA GLY A 108 4.72 34.08 27.76
C GLY A 108 3.53 34.42 26.84
N TYR A 109 3.72 34.34 25.52
CA TYR A 109 2.68 34.55 24.51
C TYR A 109 1.96 33.23 24.26
N THR A 110 0.86 33.00 24.97
CA THR A 110 -0.04 31.86 24.75
C THR A 110 -1.22 32.24 23.87
N ASP A 111 -0.97 32.94 22.77
CA ASP A 111 -2.01 33.28 21.82
C ASP A 111 -2.33 32.07 20.93
N PRO A 112 -3.61 31.79 20.63
CA PRO A 112 -4.03 30.67 19.77
C PRO A 112 -3.34 30.64 18.40
N THR A 113 -2.91 31.80 17.91
CA THR A 113 -2.20 31.98 16.63
C THR A 113 -0.86 31.25 16.58
N SER A 114 -0.14 31.18 17.72
CA SER A 114 1.15 30.48 17.82
C SER A 114 0.99 28.95 17.76
N ALA A 115 -0.07 28.42 18.40
CA ALA A 115 -0.42 27.00 18.36
C ALA A 115 -0.88 26.58 16.94
N LEU A 116 -1.66 27.43 16.28
CA LEU A 116 -2.04 27.26 14.88
C LEU A 116 -0.83 27.26 13.93
N GLY A 117 0.15 28.13 14.17
CA GLY A 117 1.41 28.16 13.41
C GLY A 117 2.22 26.88 13.57
N ALA A 118 2.34 26.37 14.80
CA ALA A 118 3.05 25.12 15.09
C ALA A 118 2.39 23.90 14.42
N LEU A 119 1.06 23.80 14.50
CA LEU A 119 0.31 22.75 13.80
C LEU A 119 0.41 22.90 12.28
N GLY A 120 0.35 24.13 11.76
CA GLY A 120 0.52 24.42 10.34
C GLY A 120 1.88 23.98 9.80
N ALA A 121 2.95 24.16 10.57
CA ALA A 121 4.30 23.70 10.20
C ALA A 121 4.41 22.16 10.21
N ALA A 122 3.78 21.48 11.18
CA ALA A 122 3.75 20.02 11.22
C ALA A 122 2.96 19.43 10.03
N LEU A 123 1.79 19.99 9.75
CA LEU A 123 0.92 19.54 8.65
C LEU A 123 1.52 19.85 7.28
N SER A 124 2.21 20.98 7.11
CA SER A 124 2.89 21.30 5.85
C SER A 124 4.02 20.33 5.56
N GLY A 125 4.81 19.94 6.57
CA GLY A 125 5.84 18.90 6.44
C GLY A 125 5.27 17.55 6.03
N MET A 126 4.14 17.14 6.62
CA MET A 126 3.41 15.93 6.21
C MET A 126 2.90 16.02 4.77
N ALA A 127 2.29 17.14 4.39
CA ALA A 127 1.77 17.35 3.05
C ALA A 127 2.88 17.31 1.99
N THR A 128 4.00 18.01 2.21
CA THR A 128 5.16 17.97 1.32
C THR A 128 5.76 16.57 1.27
N GLY A 129 5.88 15.88 2.41
CA GLY A 129 6.34 14.50 2.45
C GLY A 129 5.49 13.56 1.60
N LEU A 130 4.15 13.64 1.71
CA LEU A 130 3.23 12.83 0.91
C LEU A 130 3.35 13.13 -0.58
N MET A 131 3.47 14.40 -0.96
CA MET A 131 3.60 14.79 -2.37
C MET A 131 4.90 14.27 -2.98
N VAL A 132 6.03 14.39 -2.27
CA VAL A 132 7.34 13.94 -2.79
C VAL A 132 7.41 12.41 -2.81
N ALA A 133 6.94 11.72 -1.77
CA ALA A 133 6.89 10.26 -1.74
C ALA A 133 5.93 9.70 -2.80
N GLY A 134 4.79 10.34 -3.01
CA GLY A 134 3.84 10.00 -4.07
C GLY A 134 4.41 10.22 -5.47
N LEU A 135 5.14 11.31 -5.69
CA LEU A 135 5.83 11.57 -6.96
C LEU A 135 6.93 10.55 -7.22
N PHE A 136 7.72 10.19 -6.19
CA PHE A 136 8.70 9.11 -6.30
C PHE A 136 8.02 7.79 -6.67
N ALA A 137 6.97 7.40 -5.97
CA ALA A 137 6.20 6.18 -6.28
C ALA A 137 5.64 6.19 -7.71
N LEU A 138 5.18 7.34 -8.20
CA LEU A 138 4.66 7.49 -9.56
C LEU A 138 5.77 7.34 -10.60
N VAL A 139 6.89 8.05 -10.46
CA VAL A 139 8.04 7.97 -11.37
C VAL A 139 8.53 6.53 -11.46
N VAL A 140 8.63 5.89 -10.31
CA VAL A 140 9.08 4.52 -10.15
C VAL A 140 8.09 3.52 -10.79
N SER A 141 6.79 3.78 -10.72
CA SER A 141 5.75 2.97 -11.40
C SER A 141 5.72 3.15 -12.92
N VAL A 142 6.12 4.32 -13.43
CA VAL A 142 6.17 4.61 -14.89
C VAL A 142 7.41 4.02 -15.54
N LEU A 143 8.47 3.77 -14.77
CA LEU A 143 9.71 3.16 -15.24
C LEU A 143 9.65 1.61 -15.31
N MET A 144 8.56 0.99 -14.84
CA MET A 144 8.28 -0.45 -14.95
C MET A 144 7.34 -0.76 -16.11
#